data_AF-A0A843AAJ0-F1
#
_entry.id   AF-A0A843AAJ0-F1
#
_cell.length_a   1.000
_cell.length_b   1.000
_cell.length_c   1.000
_cell.angle_alpha   90.00
_cell.angle_beta   90.00
_cell.angle_gamma   90.00
#
_symmetry.space_group_name_H-M   'P 1'
#
loop_
_entity.id
_entity.type
_entity.pdbx_description
1 polymer ?
#
loop_
_entity_poly.entity_id
_entity_poly.type
_entity_poly.pdbx_seq_one_letter_code
_entity_poly.pdbx_strand_id
1 'polypeptide(L)'
;MGFKKTLGEPKGQRADYSYPLENGGRIHLLDYGDHYRAHRDNVDPDRDPIGHLIYDSPRIALALGAIVGGLLGKSSSKGDKTEGFCVALL
;
A
#
# COMPACT_ATOMS: atom_id res chain seq x y z
N MET A 1 -25.23 10.20 -0.14
CA MET A 1 -24.46 8.96 0.15
C MET A 1 -23.29 9.38 1.02
N GLY A 2 -23.04 8.71 2.15
CA GLY A 2 -21.95 9.02 3.08
C GLY A 2 -20.89 7.93 3.12
N PHE A 3 -20.07 7.94 4.16
CA PHE A 3 -19.09 6.88 4.44
C PHE A 3 -19.75 5.50 4.52
N LYS A 4 -19.10 4.49 3.94
CA LYS A 4 -19.52 3.08 3.97
C LYS A 4 -18.61 2.32 4.93
N LYS A 5 -19.16 1.38 5.70
CA LYS A 5 -18.36 0.52 6.56
C LYS A 5 -17.50 -0.43 5.71
N THR A 6 -16.22 -0.52 6.02
CA THR A 6 -15.24 -1.38 5.32
C THR A 6 -14.49 -2.26 6.32
N LEU A 7 -13.65 -3.15 5.78
CA LEU A 7 -12.73 -3.99 6.54
C LEU A 7 -11.32 -3.63 6.07
N GLY A 8 -10.61 -2.84 6.87
CA GLY A 8 -9.20 -2.51 6.64
C GLY A 8 -8.26 -3.39 7.45
N GLU A 9 -6.98 -3.06 7.39
CA GLU A 9 -5.93 -3.70 8.18
C GLU A 9 -6.19 -3.50 9.68
N PRO A 10 -6.16 -4.55 10.52
CA PRO A 10 -6.33 -4.42 11.97
C PRO A 10 -5.18 -3.63 12.60
N LYS A 11 -5.49 -2.44 13.12
CA LYS A 11 -4.58 -1.50 13.81
C LYS A 11 -5.06 -1.16 15.24
N GLY A 12 -6.06 -1.88 15.74
CA GLY A 12 -6.69 -1.62 17.04
C GLY A 12 -7.94 -0.74 16.98
N GLN A 13 -8.39 -0.39 15.78
CA GLN A 13 -9.65 0.30 15.56
C GLN A 13 -10.85 -0.64 15.77
N ARG A 14 -11.98 -0.06 16.20
CA ARG A 14 -13.27 -0.72 16.41
C ARG A 14 -14.07 -0.86 15.12
N ALA A 15 -13.88 0.08 14.20
CA ALA A 15 -14.54 0.09 12.90
C ALA A 15 -13.76 0.91 11.88
N ASP A 16 -13.96 0.55 10.61
CA ASP A 16 -13.37 1.22 9.46
C ASP A 16 -14.50 1.70 8.56
N TYR A 17 -14.30 2.88 7.99
CA TYR A 17 -15.20 3.45 7.02
C TYR A 17 -14.44 4.02 5.84
N SER A 18 -15.02 3.95 4.64
CA SER A 18 -14.46 4.54 3.43
C SER A 18 -15.44 5.45 2.70
N TYR A 19 -14.89 6.43 1.99
CA TYR A 19 -15.65 7.28 1.08
C TYR A 19 -14.84 7.51 -0.20
N PRO A 20 -15.33 7.06 -1.37
CA PRO A 20 -14.67 7.32 -2.65
C PRO A 20 -14.86 8.79 -3.04
N LEU A 21 -13.82 9.41 -3.56
CA LEU A 21 -13.82 10.80 -4.04
C LEU A 21 -13.99 10.83 -5.57
N GLU A 22 -14.64 11.87 -6.08
CA GLU A 22 -14.88 12.03 -7.52
C GLU A 22 -13.58 12.14 -8.34
N ASN A 23 -12.52 12.64 -7.72
CA ASN A 23 -11.20 12.74 -8.34
C ASN A 23 -10.45 11.40 -8.42
N GLY A 24 -11.09 10.29 -8.04
CA GLY A 24 -10.49 8.96 -8.06
C GLY A 24 -9.60 8.63 -6.86
N GLY A 25 -9.60 9.46 -5.80
CA GLY A 25 -9.01 9.13 -4.51
C GLY A 25 -10.03 8.55 -3.53
N ARG A 26 -9.60 8.29 -2.29
CA ARG A 26 -10.47 7.73 -1.25
C ARG A 26 -10.13 8.31 0.12
N ILE A 27 -11.12 8.47 0.98
CA ILE A 27 -10.91 8.76 2.40
C ILE A 27 -11.20 7.50 3.19
N HIS A 28 -10.28 7.13 4.07
CA HIS A 28 -10.45 6.08 5.06
C HIS A 28 -10.49 6.68 6.46
N LEU A 29 -11.49 6.29 7.23
CA LEU A 29 -11.73 6.73 8.59
C LEU A 29 -11.73 5.52 9.52
N LEU A 30 -10.86 5.55 10.52
CA LEU A 30 -10.72 4.53 11.55
C LEU A 30 -11.27 5.08 12.86
N ASP A 31 -12.19 4.33 13.47
CA ASP A 31 -12.81 4.65 14.77
C ASP A 31 -12.11 3.86 15.88
N TYR A 32 -11.43 4.53 16.80
CA TYR A 32 -10.81 3.88 17.97
C TYR A 32 -11.69 3.96 19.23
N GLY A 33 -12.81 4.68 19.16
CA GLY A 33 -13.77 4.90 20.25
C GLY A 33 -13.52 6.18 21.04
N ASP A 34 -12.28 6.58 21.23
CA ASP A 34 -11.86 7.83 21.88
C ASP A 34 -11.45 8.91 20.86
N HIS A 35 -10.99 8.49 19.68
CA HIS A 35 -10.63 9.37 18.59
C HIS A 35 -10.87 8.70 17.23
N TYR A 36 -10.82 9.53 16.19
CA TYR A 36 -10.80 9.08 14.81
C TYR A 36 -9.44 9.34 14.18
N ARG A 37 -8.98 8.42 13.34
CA ARG A 37 -7.89 8.68 12.39
C ARG A 37 -8.43 8.65 10.98
N ALA A 38 -8.14 9.70 10.23
CA ALA A 38 -8.44 9.75 8.81
C ALA A 38 -7.14 9.70 8.01
N HIS A 39 -7.13 8.95 6.91
CA HIS A 39 -6.14 9.10 5.86
C HIS A 39 -6.82 9.27 4.51
N ARG A 40 -6.12 9.91 3.58
CA ARG A 40 -6.57 10.13 2.22
C ARG A 40 -5.62 9.36 1.29
N ASP A 41 -6.20 8.49 0.50
CA ASP A 41 -5.54 7.85 -0.61
C ASP A 41 -5.68 8.75 -1.84
N ASN A 42 -4.59 8.95 -2.56
CA ASN A 42 -4.60 9.66 -3.83
C ASN A 42 -5.25 8.81 -4.92
N VAL A 43 -5.07 7.49 -4.85
CA VAL A 43 -5.59 6.51 -5.80
C VAL A 43 -6.51 5.55 -5.08
N ASP A 44 -7.76 5.47 -5.54
CA ASP A 44 -8.76 4.55 -4.99
C ASP A 44 -8.34 3.09 -5.25
N PRO A 45 -8.15 2.27 -4.19
CA PRO A 45 -7.67 0.89 -4.33
C PRO A 45 -8.65 -0.05 -5.04
N ASP A 46 -9.95 0.27 -5.08
CA ASP A 46 -10.94 -0.54 -5.81
C ASP A 46 -10.91 -0.22 -7.31
N ARG A 47 -10.42 0.97 -7.69
CA ARG A 47 -10.33 1.41 -9.08
C ARG A 47 -8.97 1.10 -9.70
N ASP A 48 -7.89 1.39 -8.99
CA ASP A 48 -6.51 1.16 -9.44
C ASP A 48 -5.63 0.65 -8.28
N PRO A 49 -5.64 -0.66 -8.01
CA PRO A 49 -4.90 -1.26 -6.90
C PRO A 49 -3.38 -1.17 -7.08
N ILE A 50 -2.88 -1.14 -8.32
CA ILE A 50 -1.44 -1.03 -8.59
C ILE A 50 -0.99 0.41 -8.35
N GLY A 51 -1.73 1.39 -8.87
CA GLY A 51 -1.48 2.80 -8.60
C GLY A 51 -1.52 3.11 -7.11
N HIS A 52 -2.53 2.61 -6.39
CA HIS A 52 -2.61 2.74 -4.93
C HIS A 52 -1.36 2.20 -4.22
N LEU A 53 -0.90 1.00 -4.61
CA LEU A 53 0.30 0.41 -4.01
C LEU A 53 1.55 1.28 -4.23
N ILE A 54 1.71 1.86 -5.42
CA ILE A 54 2.89 2.67 -5.78
C ILE A 54 2.85 4.05 -5.11
N TYR A 55 1.70 4.74 -5.17
CA TYR A 55 1.59 6.14 -4.77
C TYR A 55 1.23 6.32 -3.29
N ASP A 56 0.37 5.46 -2.74
CA ASP A 56 -0.11 5.59 -1.36
C ASP A 56 0.60 4.63 -0.39
N SER A 57 1.20 3.54 -0.90
CA SER A 57 1.90 2.51 -0.09
C SER A 57 3.34 2.18 -0.56
N PRO A 58 4.23 3.17 -0.79
CA PRO A 58 5.54 2.94 -1.42
C PRO A 58 6.44 1.96 -0.65
N ARG A 59 6.33 1.91 0.69
CA ARG A 59 7.08 0.95 1.51
C ARG A 59 6.68 -0.49 1.23
N ILE A 60 5.38 -0.75 1.04
CA ILE A 60 4.87 -2.09 0.72
C ILE A 60 5.28 -2.46 -0.70
N ALA A 61 5.21 -1.52 -1.64
CA ALA A 61 5.68 -1.73 -3.02
C ALA A 61 7.16 -2.16 -3.06
N LEU A 62 8.02 -1.48 -2.31
CA LEU A 62 9.45 -1.84 -2.21
C LEU A 62 9.66 -3.22 -1.58
N ALA A 63 8.94 -3.54 -0.51
CA ALA A 63 9.05 -4.85 0.14
C ALA A 63 8.64 -5.99 -0.81
N LEU A 64 7.53 -5.83 -1.54
CA LEU A 64 7.08 -6.79 -2.55
C LEU A 64 8.10 -6.92 -3.70
N GLY A 65 8.61 -5.79 -4.18
CA GLY A 65 9.65 -5.77 -5.22
C GLY A 65 10.92 -6.54 -4.81
N ALA A 66 11.38 -6.37 -3.56
CA ALA A 66 12.53 -7.09 -3.03
C ALA A 66 12.29 -8.61 -2.93
N ILE A 67 11.10 -9.03 -2.49
CA ILE A 67 10.73 -10.46 -2.41
C ILE A 67 10.70 -11.08 -3.81
N VAL A 68 9.99 -10.45 -4.75
CA VAL A 68 9.87 -10.95 -6.13
C VAL A 68 11.24 -10.97 -6.80
N GLY A 69 12.02 -9.90 -6.69
CA GLY A 69 13.38 -9.82 -7.24
C GLY A 69 14.31 -10.88 -6.63
N GLY A 70 14.21 -11.15 -5.33
CA GLY A 70 14.97 -12.21 -4.66
C GLY A 70 14.60 -13.61 -5.14
N LEU A 71 13.30 -13.88 -5.40
CA LEU A 71 12.83 -15.16 -5.93
C LEU A 71 13.28 -15.36 -7.39
N LEU A 72 13.12 -14.35 -8.24
CA LEU A 72 13.54 -14.40 -9.64
C LEU A 72 15.07 -14.47 -9.76
N GLY A 73 15.80 -13.71 -8.95
CA GLY A 73 17.26 -13.71 -8.91
C GLY A 73 17.85 -15.05 -8.48
N LYS A 74 17.20 -15.75 -7.54
CA LYS A 74 17.59 -17.12 -7.14
C LYS A 74 17.40 -18.15 -8.25
N SER A 75 16.47 -17.92 -9.18
CA SER A 75 16.30 -18.78 -10.36
C SER A 75 17.36 -18.54 -11.44
N SER A 76 18.09 -17.42 -11.39
CA SER A 76 19.05 -17.00 -12.41
C SER A 76 20.51 -17.25 -12.04
N SER A 77 20.79 -17.92 -10.90
CA SER A 77 22.17 -18.18 -10.45
C SER A 77 22.83 -19.35 -11.18
N LYS A 78 23.11 -19.16 -12.46
CA LYS A 78 24.20 -19.81 -13.20
C LYS A 78 24.79 -18.78 -14.16
N GLY A 79 25.81 -18.06 -13.69
CA GLY A 79 26.73 -17.33 -14.56
C GLY A 79 26.83 -15.83 -14.31
N ASP A 80 28.01 -15.46 -13.82
CA ASP A 80 28.73 -14.20 -14.05
C ASP A 80 28.50 -12.99 -13.13
N LYS A 81 29.62 -12.27 -12.94
CA LYS A 81 30.02 -11.48 -11.78
C LYS A 81 29.17 -10.22 -11.58
N THR A 82 28.64 -10.07 -10.37
CA THR A 82 27.81 -8.95 -9.91
C THR A 82 28.64 -7.74 -9.49
N GLU A 83 28.53 -6.64 -10.25
CA GLU A 83 28.78 -5.29 -9.76
C GLU A 83 27.55 -4.82 -8.95
N GLY A 84 27.78 -4.31 -7.74
CA GLY A 84 26.76 -4.11 -6.70
C GLY A 84 25.76 -2.99 -7.02
N PHE A 85 24.47 -3.33 -6.98
CA PHE A 85 23.37 -2.37 -7.00
C PHE A 85 23.12 -1.85 -5.58
N CYS A 86 23.64 -0.66 -5.27
CA CYS A 86 23.43 0.02 -4.01
C CYS A 86 22.07 0.75 -4.05
N VAL A 87 21.03 0.17 -3.44
CA VAL A 87 19.78 0.91 -3.17
C VAL A 87 20.00 1.75 -1.92
N ALA A 88 20.37 3.01 -2.11
CA ALA A 88 20.34 4.01 -1.05
C ALA A 88 18.87 4.38 -0.75
N LEU A 89 18.44 4.12 0.48
CA LEU A 89 17.15 4.54 1.00
C LEU A 89 17.29 6.02 1.41
N LEU A 90 16.62 6.93 0.70
CA LEU A 90 16.40 8.32 1.14
C LEU A 90 15.15 8.41 2.00
#